data_AF-A0A243S2Y3-F1
#
_entry.id   AF-A0A243S2Y3-F1
#
_cell.length_a   1.000
_cell.length_b   1.000
_cell.length_c   1.000
_cell.angle_alpha   90.00
_cell.angle_beta   90.00
_cell.angle_gamma   90.00
#
_symmetry.space_group_name_H-M   'P 1'
#
loop_
_entity.id
_entity.type
_entity.pdbx_description
1 polymer ?
#
loop_
_entity_poly.entity_id
_entity_poly.type
_entity_poly.pdbx_seq_one_letter_code
_entity_poly.pdbx_strand_id
1 'polypeptide(L)'
;MTPEIDYAELFEATPSPYLVLGPDLVIADVNAAYLQAVDRCRDELIGNHLFDALPANPADARGDGRGSFGASLHRVLVSGKPDIMAFVRHDTLKAGGLEDYGERWWSSVSTTVLGRDGSFKWIIQRIEDVIDFARYRPRSLFRAAAPRRGFQRANHAGQLSVH
;
A
#
# COMPACT_ATOMS: atom_id res chain seq x y z
N MET A 1 -10.52 -20.11 -35.15
CA MET A 1 -10.95 -19.10 -34.17
C MET A 1 -9.98 -19.18 -33.01
N THR A 2 -9.34 -18.08 -32.63
CA THR A 2 -8.56 -18.02 -31.40
C THR A 2 -9.52 -18.12 -30.22
N PRO A 3 -9.26 -18.96 -29.21
CA PRO A 3 -10.09 -19.00 -28.01
C PRO A 3 -10.08 -17.62 -27.34
N GLU A 4 -11.26 -17.19 -26.88
CA GLU A 4 -11.40 -15.96 -26.10
C GLU A 4 -10.74 -16.15 -24.73
N ILE A 5 -10.00 -15.15 -24.29
CA ILE A 5 -9.29 -15.18 -23.01
C ILE A 5 -10.22 -14.67 -21.92
N ASP A 6 -10.44 -15.48 -20.88
CA ASP A 6 -11.08 -15.03 -19.65
C ASP A 6 -10.05 -14.34 -18.74
N TYR A 7 -10.13 -13.01 -18.64
CA TYR A 7 -9.24 -12.22 -17.80
C TYR A 7 -9.48 -12.41 -16.30
N ALA A 8 -10.67 -12.86 -15.88
CA ALA A 8 -10.94 -13.16 -14.48
C ALA A 8 -10.19 -14.43 -14.05
N GLU A 9 -10.20 -15.47 -14.89
CA GLU A 9 -9.38 -16.68 -14.67
C GLU A 9 -7.88 -16.34 -14.63
N LEU A 10 -7.40 -15.47 -15.52
CA LEU A 10 -6.01 -15.02 -15.50
C LEU A 10 -5.66 -14.20 -14.25
N PHE A 11 -6.54 -13.30 -13.80
CA PHE A 11 -6.33 -12.51 -12.59
C PHE A 11 -6.24 -13.42 -11.37
N GLU A 12 -7.17 -14.37 -11.24
CA GLU A 12 -7.20 -15.34 -10.15
C GLU A 12 -5.94 -16.22 -10.13
N ALA A 13 -5.47 -16.66 -11.30
CA ALA A 13 -4.27 -17.49 -11.44
C ALA A 13 -2.94 -16.71 -11.40
N THR A 14 -2.98 -15.37 -11.39
CA THR A 14 -1.76 -14.57 -11.39
C THR A 14 -0.95 -14.79 -10.10
N PRO A 15 0.34 -15.15 -10.19
CA PRO A 15 1.11 -15.55 -9.00
C PRO A 15 1.52 -14.38 -8.10
N SER A 16 1.43 -13.14 -8.60
CA SER A 16 1.67 -11.95 -7.78
C SER A 16 0.42 -11.56 -6.98
N PRO A 17 0.54 -11.19 -5.70
CA PRO A 17 -0.56 -10.68 -4.89
C PRO A 17 -1.14 -9.38 -5.47
N TYR A 18 -2.43 -9.39 -5.81
CA TYR A 18 -3.15 -8.21 -6.28
C TYR A 18 -4.46 -7.98 -5.55
N LEU A 19 -4.75 -6.71 -5.28
CA LEU A 19 -6.06 -6.23 -4.84
C LEU A 19 -6.54 -5.11 -5.78
N VAL A 20 -7.85 -4.99 -5.91
CA VAL A 20 -8.54 -3.94 -6.68
C VAL A 20 -9.39 -3.10 -5.74
N LEU A 21 -9.24 -1.78 -5.82
CA LEU A 21 -10.00 -0.81 -5.02
C LEU A 21 -10.88 0.07 -5.90
N GLY A 22 -12.05 0.42 -5.36
CA GLY A 22 -12.83 1.56 -5.78
C GLY A 22 -12.16 2.91 -5.48
N PRO A 23 -12.73 4.03 -5.99
CA PRO A 23 -12.26 5.39 -5.70
C PRO A 23 -12.34 5.76 -4.22
N ASP A 24 -13.25 5.12 -3.52
CA ASP A 24 -13.51 5.23 -2.08
C ASP A 24 -12.68 4.25 -1.24
N LEU A 25 -11.72 3.54 -1.86
CA LEU A 25 -10.86 2.54 -1.23
C LEU A 25 -11.60 1.33 -0.67
N VAL A 26 -12.82 1.06 -1.16
CA VAL A 26 -13.52 -0.20 -0.92
C VAL A 26 -12.90 -1.28 -1.80
N ILE A 27 -12.64 -2.45 -1.22
CA ILE A 27 -12.05 -3.59 -1.92
C ILE A 27 -13.11 -4.18 -2.87
N ALA A 28 -12.85 -4.07 -4.17
CA ALA A 28 -13.71 -4.58 -5.22
C ALA A 28 -13.36 -6.02 -5.60
N ASP A 29 -12.07 -6.37 -5.59
CA ASP A 29 -11.58 -7.70 -5.92
C ASP A 29 -10.19 -7.96 -5.32
N VAL A 30 -9.81 -9.22 -5.21
CA VAL A 30 -8.48 -9.73 -4.80
C VAL A 30 -8.19 -11.01 -5.57
N ASN A 31 -6.93 -11.39 -5.78
CA ASN A 31 -6.63 -12.70 -6.35
C ASN A 31 -6.19 -13.72 -5.29
N ALA A 32 -6.12 -14.99 -5.68
CA ALA A 32 -5.70 -16.09 -4.80
C ALA A 32 -4.36 -15.82 -4.09
N ALA A 33 -3.38 -15.25 -4.81
CA ALA A 33 -2.07 -14.91 -4.25
C ALA A 33 -2.16 -13.83 -3.15
N TYR A 34 -3.07 -12.87 -3.29
CA TYR A 34 -3.30 -11.84 -2.27
C TYR A 34 -3.86 -12.43 -0.98
N LEU A 35 -4.89 -13.27 -1.08
CA LEU A 35 -5.50 -13.96 0.07
C LEU A 35 -4.46 -14.75 0.86
N GLN A 36 -3.56 -15.46 0.17
CA GLN A 36 -2.46 -16.19 0.79
C GLN A 36 -1.44 -15.26 1.47
N ALA A 37 -1.13 -14.12 0.87
CA ALA A 37 -0.17 -13.17 1.41
C ALA A 37 -0.65 -12.51 2.71
N VAL A 38 -1.95 -12.19 2.81
CA VAL A 38 -2.55 -11.54 3.99
C VAL A 38 -3.16 -12.53 5.00
N ASP A 39 -3.25 -13.81 4.67
CA ASP A 39 -3.90 -14.86 5.46
C ASP A 39 -5.35 -14.48 5.83
N ARG A 40 -6.17 -14.24 4.79
CA ARG A 40 -7.59 -13.84 4.91
C ARG A 40 -8.47 -14.57 3.91
N CYS A 41 -9.76 -14.63 4.19
CA CYS A 41 -10.77 -15.11 3.27
C CYS A 41 -11.34 -13.97 2.42
N ARG A 42 -11.73 -14.28 1.18
CA ARG A 42 -12.30 -13.31 0.22
C ARG A 42 -13.51 -12.56 0.80
N ASP A 43 -14.42 -13.29 1.45
CA ASP A 43 -15.65 -12.74 2.02
C ASP A 43 -15.39 -11.75 3.17
N GLU A 44 -14.21 -11.78 3.78
CA GLU A 44 -13.80 -10.82 4.81
C GLU A 44 -13.29 -9.50 4.20
N LEU A 45 -12.88 -9.52 2.93
CA LEU A 45 -12.26 -8.38 2.25
C LEU A 45 -13.23 -7.65 1.33
N ILE A 46 -13.95 -8.38 0.46
CA ILE A 46 -14.77 -7.77 -0.58
C ILE A 46 -15.88 -6.89 0.02
N GLY A 47 -16.03 -5.68 -0.52
CA GLY A 47 -17.04 -4.72 -0.07
C GLY A 47 -16.66 -3.94 1.19
N ASN A 48 -15.56 -4.29 1.85
CA ASN A 48 -15.05 -3.56 3.01
C ASN A 48 -14.03 -2.51 2.60
N HIS A 49 -13.95 -1.44 3.38
CA HIS A 49 -12.92 -0.42 3.21
C HIS A 49 -11.55 -1.00 3.59
N LEU A 50 -10.53 -0.71 2.78
CA LEU A 50 -9.20 -1.33 2.87
C LEU A 50 -8.60 -1.32 4.29
N PHE A 51 -8.70 -0.17 4.96
CA PHE A 51 -8.11 0.02 6.28
C PHE A 51 -8.90 -0.60 7.43
N ASP A 52 -10.14 -1.01 7.17
CA ASP A 52 -10.98 -1.69 8.16
C ASP A 52 -10.81 -3.21 8.01
N ALA A 53 -10.71 -3.70 6.77
CA ALA A 53 -10.45 -5.11 6.46
C ALA A 53 -9.00 -5.53 6.78
N LEU A 54 -8.04 -4.62 6.59
CA LEU A 54 -6.62 -4.82 6.87
C LEU A 54 -6.11 -3.73 7.83
N PRO A 55 -6.41 -3.86 9.14
CA PRO A 55 -6.02 -2.87 10.13
C PRO A 55 -4.50 -2.83 10.33
N ALA A 56 -3.98 -1.65 10.63
CA ALA A 56 -2.57 -1.48 10.94
C ALA A 56 -2.18 -2.25 12.20
N ASN A 57 -0.93 -2.73 12.27
CA ASN A 57 -0.44 -3.41 13.46
C ASN A 57 -0.46 -2.43 14.67
N PRO A 58 -1.21 -2.73 15.75
CA PRO A 58 -1.20 -1.89 16.95
C PRO A 58 0.15 -1.83 17.66
N ALA A 59 1.05 -2.81 17.43
CA ALA A 59 2.42 -2.78 17.95
C ALA A 59 3.37 -1.90 17.12
N ASP A 60 2.88 -1.30 16.01
CA ASP A 60 3.60 -0.25 15.31
C ASP A 60 3.60 1.06 16.11
N ALA A 61 4.53 1.18 17.04
CA ALA A 61 4.72 2.37 17.87
C ALA A 61 4.98 3.66 17.09
N ARG A 62 5.29 3.60 15.79
CA ARG A 62 5.43 4.79 14.94
C ARG A 62 4.13 5.22 14.29
N GLY A 63 3.17 4.30 14.10
CA GLY A 63 1.86 4.55 13.50
C GLY A 63 1.91 5.12 12.07
N ASP A 64 3.06 5.06 11.40
CA ASP A 64 3.33 5.79 10.15
C ASP A 64 2.92 4.98 8.91
N GLY A 65 2.79 3.65 9.00
CA GLY A 65 2.43 2.77 7.89
C GLY A 65 1.07 3.10 7.28
N ARG A 66 0.01 3.16 8.10
CA ARG A 66 -1.36 3.44 7.64
C ARG A 66 -1.48 4.81 6.97
N GLY A 67 -0.92 5.84 7.61
CA GLY A 67 -0.96 7.20 7.09
C GLY A 67 -0.18 7.36 5.79
N SER A 68 1.02 6.78 5.73
CA SER A 68 1.86 6.84 4.52
C SER A 68 1.23 6.12 3.34
N PHE A 69 0.58 4.97 3.60
CA PHE A 69 -0.12 4.20 2.60
C PHE A 69 -1.38 4.88 2.10
N GLY A 70 -2.19 5.46 3.00
CA GLY A 70 -3.32 6.29 2.61
C GLY A 70 -2.90 7.49 1.76
N ALA A 71 -1.78 8.14 2.10
CA ALA A 71 -1.24 9.23 1.31
C ALA A 71 -0.75 8.78 -0.08
N SER A 72 -0.22 7.55 -0.21
CA SER A 72 0.15 6.96 -1.50
C SER A 72 -1.06 6.74 -2.39
N LEU A 73 -2.10 6.07 -1.86
CA LEU A 73 -3.35 5.85 -2.60
C LEU A 73 -3.99 7.18 -3.03
N HIS A 74 -3.97 8.19 -2.15
CA HIS A 74 -4.45 9.52 -2.50
C HIS A 74 -3.65 10.17 -3.64
N ARG A 75 -2.31 10.04 -3.67
CA ARG A 75 -1.49 10.54 -4.79
C ARG A 75 -1.84 9.85 -6.10
N VAL A 76 -2.11 8.54 -6.08
CA VAL A 76 -2.55 7.79 -7.26
C VAL A 76 -3.90 8.30 -7.76
N LEU A 77 -4.86 8.51 -6.86
CA LEU A 77 -6.18 9.06 -7.20
C LEU A 77 -6.09 10.46 -7.82
N VAL A 78 -5.30 11.36 -7.23
CA VAL A 78 -5.20 12.76 -7.69
C VAL A 78 -4.40 12.88 -8.98
N SER A 79 -3.30 12.14 -9.11
CA SER A 79 -2.37 12.31 -10.23
C SER A 79 -2.65 11.40 -11.42
N GLY A 80 -3.36 10.30 -11.21
CA GLY A 80 -3.52 9.23 -12.20
C GLY A 80 -2.22 8.49 -12.53
N LYS A 81 -1.12 8.75 -11.81
CA LYS A 81 0.19 8.13 -12.04
C LYS A 81 0.42 6.99 -11.04
N PRO A 82 1.20 5.95 -11.42
CA PRO A 82 1.62 4.93 -10.48
C PRO A 82 2.39 5.52 -9.29
N ASP A 83 2.14 5.00 -8.09
CA ASP A 83 2.92 5.30 -6.89
C ASP A 83 3.54 4.02 -6.34
N ILE A 84 4.79 4.12 -5.89
CA ILE A 84 5.58 3.00 -5.40
C ILE A 84 5.99 3.30 -3.95
N MET A 85 5.72 2.37 -3.05
CA MET A 85 6.22 2.40 -1.68
C MET A 85 7.12 1.20 -1.44
N ALA A 86 8.41 1.44 -1.22
CA ALA A 86 9.41 0.38 -1.18
C ALA A 86 9.46 -0.42 0.14
N PHE A 87 8.99 0.14 1.26
CA PHE A 87 9.09 -0.48 2.59
C PHE A 87 7.89 -0.10 3.46
N VAL A 88 6.79 -0.83 3.32
CA VAL A 88 5.66 -0.80 4.26
C VAL A 88 5.87 -1.95 5.24
N ARG A 89 6.08 -1.63 6.52
CA ARG A 89 6.10 -2.67 7.56
C ARG A 89 4.70 -3.22 7.71
N HIS A 90 4.54 -4.53 7.56
CA HIS A 90 3.25 -5.19 7.73
C HIS A 90 3.42 -6.47 8.52
N ASP A 91 3.29 -6.37 9.83
CA ASP A 91 3.36 -7.55 10.69
C ASP A 91 2.05 -8.35 10.51
N THR A 92 2.14 -9.52 9.87
CA THR A 92 0.99 -10.41 9.68
C THR A 92 0.83 -11.28 10.92
N LEU A 93 -0.34 -11.23 11.56
CA LEU A 93 -0.71 -12.22 12.58
C LEU A 93 -0.82 -13.58 11.88
N LYS A 94 0.07 -14.53 12.19
CA LYS A 94 -0.15 -15.92 11.78
C LYS A 94 -1.36 -16.48 12.54
N ALA A 95 -2.24 -17.19 11.85
CA ALA A 95 -3.20 -18.08 12.49
C ALA A 95 -2.45 -19.17 13.30
N GLY A 96 -2.22 -18.94 14.60
CA GLY A 96 -1.46 -19.86 15.44
C GLY A 96 -1.09 -19.37 16.86
N GLY A 97 -1.18 -18.07 17.14
CA GLY A 97 -0.97 -17.53 18.50
C GLY A 97 -0.06 -16.30 18.54
N LEU A 98 -0.12 -15.59 19.67
CA LEU A 98 0.47 -14.27 19.92
C LEU A 98 2.01 -14.18 19.86
N GLU A 99 2.74 -15.27 19.61
CA GLU A 99 4.18 -15.35 19.88
C GLU A 99 5.09 -15.29 18.65
N ASP A 100 4.55 -15.17 17.44
CA ASP A 100 5.36 -15.28 16.21
C ASP A 100 5.06 -14.15 15.20
N TYR A 101 5.21 -12.89 15.64
CA TYR A 101 5.28 -11.74 14.74
C TYR A 101 6.60 -11.80 13.96
N GLY A 102 6.61 -12.50 12.83
CA GLY A 102 7.69 -12.38 11.87
C GLY A 102 7.67 -10.97 11.26
N GLU A 103 8.74 -10.20 11.44
CA GLU A 103 8.88 -8.88 10.83
C GLU A 103 8.81 -9.03 9.30
N ARG A 104 7.70 -8.59 8.69
CA ARG A 104 7.54 -8.56 7.23
C ARG A 104 7.59 -7.15 6.71
N TRP A 105 8.32 -6.98 5.62
CA TRP A 105 8.44 -5.73 4.89
C TRP A 105 7.85 -5.95 3.51
N TRP A 106 6.98 -5.05 3.08
CA TRP A 106 6.38 -5.10 1.76
C TRP A 106 6.84 -3.93 0.89
N SER A 107 7.04 -4.23 -0.39
CA SER A 107 6.99 -3.21 -1.44
C SER A 107 5.59 -3.23 -2.06
N SER A 108 4.99 -2.06 -2.28
CA SER A 108 3.69 -1.94 -2.94
C SER A 108 3.75 -1.01 -4.14
N VAL A 109 3.03 -1.38 -5.20
CA VAL A 109 2.83 -0.53 -6.38
C VAL A 109 1.34 -0.38 -6.60
N SER A 110 0.85 0.85 -6.71
CA SER A 110 -0.56 1.14 -6.95
C SER A 110 -0.70 1.95 -8.25
N THR A 111 -1.59 1.51 -9.14
CA THR A 111 -1.82 2.11 -10.46
C THR A 111 -3.32 2.33 -10.68
N THR A 112 -3.68 3.42 -11.35
CA THR A 112 -5.07 3.68 -11.75
C THR A 112 -5.46 2.85 -12.97
N VAL A 113 -6.71 2.40 -12.98
CA VAL A 113 -7.39 1.82 -14.14
C VAL A 113 -8.47 2.80 -14.57
N LEU A 114 -8.40 3.23 -15.83
CA LEU A 114 -9.35 4.18 -16.40
C LEU A 114 -10.45 3.43 -17.16
N GLY A 115 -11.66 4.00 -17.14
CA GLY A 115 -12.76 3.60 -17.99
C GLY A 115 -12.51 3.96 -19.46
N ARG A 116 -13.40 3.49 -20.35
CA ARG A 116 -13.33 3.81 -21.79
C ARG A 116 -13.48 5.30 -22.08
N ASP A 117 -14.10 6.03 -21.17
CA ASP A 117 -14.29 7.48 -21.20
C ASP A 117 -13.10 8.26 -20.58
N GLY A 118 -12.06 7.55 -20.14
CA GLY A 118 -10.91 8.15 -19.46
C GLY A 118 -11.17 8.52 -18.00
N SER A 119 -12.37 8.25 -17.47
CA SER A 119 -12.67 8.46 -16.05
C SER A 119 -11.93 7.45 -15.18
N PHE A 120 -11.56 7.85 -13.97
CA PHE A 120 -11.02 6.93 -12.99
C PHE A 120 -12.06 5.86 -12.65
N LYS A 121 -11.65 4.58 -12.70
CA LYS A 121 -12.53 3.46 -12.37
C LYS A 121 -12.05 2.69 -11.15
N TRP A 122 -10.77 2.30 -11.14
CA TRP A 122 -10.20 1.47 -10.08
C TRP A 122 -8.76 1.84 -9.75
N ILE A 123 -8.28 1.41 -8.59
CA ILE A 123 -6.85 1.21 -8.34
C ILE A 123 -6.58 -0.29 -8.39
N ILE A 124 -5.56 -0.72 -9.12
CA ILE A 124 -4.96 -2.03 -8.93
C ILE A 124 -3.67 -1.87 -8.13
N GLN A 125 -3.54 -2.66 -7.07
CA GLN A 125 -2.35 -2.65 -6.23
C GLN A 125 -1.73 -4.02 -6.15
N ARG A 126 -0.40 -4.04 -6.32
CA ARG A 126 0.46 -5.19 -6.03
C ARG A 126 1.15 -5.00 -4.69
N ILE A 127 1.30 -6.09 -3.92
CA ILE A 127 2.24 -6.18 -2.81
C ILE A 127 3.28 -7.28 -3.07
N GLU A 128 4.48 -7.11 -2.51
CA GLU A 128 5.57 -8.08 -2.59
C GLU A 128 6.31 -8.12 -1.25
N ASP A 129 6.52 -9.33 -0.72
CA ASP A 129 7.34 -9.55 0.47
C ASP A 129 8.83 -9.37 0.12
N VAL A 130 9.52 -8.46 0.81
CA VAL A 130 10.92 -8.14 0.58
C VAL A 130 11.87 -8.65 1.68
N ILE A 131 11.40 -9.55 2.58
CA ILE A 131 12.21 -10.08 3.70
C ILE A 131 13.55 -10.69 3.23
N ASP A 132 13.60 -11.35 2.07
CA ASP A 132 14.84 -11.96 1.56
C ASP A 132 15.81 -10.96 0.92
N PHE A 133 15.31 -9.85 0.34
CA PHE A 133 16.15 -8.82 -0.26
C PHE A 133 16.88 -7.96 0.79
N ALA A 134 16.27 -7.82 1.98
CA ALA A 134 16.81 -7.04 3.09
C ALA A 134 17.99 -7.71 3.82
N ARG A 135 18.06 -9.05 3.81
CA ARG A 135 19.15 -9.80 4.45
C ARG A 135 20.51 -9.62 3.75
N TYR A 136 20.51 -9.16 2.49
CA TYR A 136 21.72 -9.05 1.66
C TYR A 136 22.21 -7.62 1.38
N ARG A 137 21.61 -6.57 1.96
CA ARG A 137 22.04 -5.17 1.79
C ARG A 137 22.15 -4.44 3.14
N PRO A 138 23.18 -3.59 3.34
CA PRO A 138 23.40 -2.90 4.61
C PRO A 138 22.23 -1.99 5.00
N ARG A 139 22.00 -1.89 6.32
CA ARG A 139 20.93 -1.17 7.04
C ARG A 139 20.77 0.33 6.67
N SER A 140 21.62 0.88 5.82
CA SER A 140 21.67 2.29 5.41
C SER A 140 20.59 2.69 4.40
N LEU A 141 20.03 1.75 3.61
CA LEU A 141 18.97 2.05 2.64
C LEU A 141 17.57 2.19 3.28
N PHE A 142 17.32 1.47 4.38
CA PHE A 142 16.04 1.53 5.12
C PHE A 142 15.79 2.86 5.83
N ARG A 143 16.81 3.73 5.95
CA ARG A 143 16.70 5.04 6.62
C ARG A 143 16.27 6.17 5.67
N ALA A 144 16.18 5.92 4.36
CA ALA A 144 16.00 6.97 3.36
C ALA A 144 14.53 7.33 3.04
N ALA A 145 13.54 6.60 3.58
CA ALA A 145 12.12 6.81 3.28
C ALA A 145 11.36 7.65 4.33
N ALA A 146 12.04 8.28 5.30
CA ALA A 146 11.39 9.28 6.16
C ALA A 146 11.37 10.64 5.42
N PRO A 147 10.23 11.33 5.32
CA PRO A 147 10.20 12.67 4.75
C PRO A 147 11.13 13.57 5.57
N ARG A 148 12.06 14.23 4.87
CA ARG A 148 12.90 15.28 5.46
C ARG A 148 11.95 16.33 6.02
N ARG A 149 11.86 16.44 7.35
CA ARG A 149 11.21 17.58 8.02
C ARG A 149 11.84 18.85 7.45
N GLY A 150 11.03 19.57 6.67
CA GLY A 150 11.39 20.86 6.12
C GLY A 150 11.83 21.79 7.24
N PHE A 151 13.05 22.25 7.14
CA PHE A 151 13.65 23.29 7.96
C PHE A 151 12.83 24.57 7.77
N GLN A 152 11.96 24.92 8.72
CA GLN A 152 11.37 26.25 8.78
C GLN A 152 12.48 27.23 9.12
N ARG A 153 13.02 27.91 8.09
CA ARG A 153 13.85 29.09 8.28
C ARG A 153 12.97 30.18 8.88
N ALA A 154 13.35 30.64 10.07
CA ALA A 154 12.86 31.87 10.65
C ALA A 154 13.22 33.04 9.70
N ASN A 155 12.20 33.72 9.17
CA ASN A 155 12.35 35.05 8.64
C ASN A 155 12.18 36.02 9.82
N HIS A 156 13.31 36.54 10.30
CA HIS A 156 13.38 37.74 11.11
C HIS A 156 13.80 38.88 10.19
N ALA A 157 12.86 39.76 9.83
CA ALA A 157 13.16 41.07 9.28
C ALA A 157 11.96 42.00 9.45
N GLY A 158 12.14 43.02 10.29
CA GLY A 158 11.58 44.35 10.04
C GLY A 158 10.28 44.70 10.75
N GLN A 159 10.37 45.11 12.02
CA GLN A 159 9.58 46.25 12.47
C GLN A 159 10.51 47.29 13.10
N LEU A 160 10.70 48.37 12.34
CA LEU A 160 11.21 49.65 12.80
C LEU A 160 10.21 50.22 13.82
N SER A 161 10.74 50.64 14.96
CA SER A 161 10.03 51.48 15.92
C SER A 161 9.65 52.82 15.28
N VAL A 162 8.42 53.24 15.56
CA VAL A 162 8.06 54.65 15.60
C VAL A 162 7.57 54.93 17.03
N HIS A 163 8.24 55.92 17.63
CA HIS A 163 8.08 56.51 18.97
C HIS A 163 8.76 55.82 20.15
#